data_AF-A0A444K091-F1
#
_entry.id   AF-A0A444K091-F1
#
_cell.length_a   1.000
_cell.length_b   1.000
_cell.length_c   1.000
_cell.angle_alpha   90.00
_cell.angle_beta   90.00
_cell.angle_gamma   90.00
#
_symmetry.space_group_name_H-M   'P 1'
#
loop_
_entity.id
_entity.type
_entity.pdbx_description
1 polymer ?
#
loop_
_entity_poly.entity_id
_entity_poly.type
_entity_poly.pdbx_seq_one_letter_code
_entity_poly.pdbx_strand_id
1 'polypeptide(L)'
;MRRSRMTTVSLLAALALGACTNAKDVLEPSAITPPASSAQSSAAPQGTSTTATTPTTTAPAPSPAPSITASPRTSAQTAALAKTRLQVAPIVGASVDAAAPLTAELQTRAKQRGLTLVGSTDQTATHVLKGYFSTMSEGKDTTVIYVWD
;
A
#
# COMPACT_ATOMS: atom_id res chain seq x y z
N MET A 1 -59.90 -9.90 -12.64
CA MET A 1 -58.84 -10.23 -11.66
C MET A 1 -57.47 -10.38 -12.32
N ARG A 2 -56.95 -9.35 -13.01
CA ARG A 2 -55.68 -9.49 -13.76
C ARG A 2 -54.75 -8.27 -13.71
N ARG A 3 -55.09 -7.28 -12.86
CA ARG A 3 -54.28 -6.08 -12.62
C ARG A 3 -53.34 -6.23 -11.41
N SER A 4 -53.48 -7.29 -10.63
CA SER A 4 -52.69 -7.55 -9.41
C SER A 4 -51.41 -8.34 -9.64
N ARG A 5 -51.12 -8.78 -10.89
CA ARG A 5 -49.89 -9.54 -11.20
C ARG A 5 -48.73 -8.66 -11.68
N MET A 6 -48.96 -7.39 -11.98
CA MET A 6 -47.89 -6.49 -12.46
C MET A 6 -47.13 -5.77 -11.34
N THR A 7 -47.63 -5.76 -10.11
CA THR A 7 -46.95 -5.12 -8.97
C THR A 7 -45.91 -6.02 -8.30
N THR A 8 -46.00 -7.35 -8.45
CA THR A 8 -45.10 -8.29 -7.76
C THR A 8 -43.75 -8.46 -8.47
N VAL A 9 -43.67 -8.17 -9.77
CA VAL A 9 -42.43 -8.36 -10.54
C VAL A 9 -41.41 -7.23 -10.30
N SER A 10 -41.85 -6.02 -9.93
CA SER A 10 -40.92 -4.91 -9.62
C SER A 10 -40.25 -5.02 -8.26
N LEU A 11 -40.79 -5.82 -7.32
CA LEU A 11 -40.19 -5.93 -5.98
C LEU A 11 -39.02 -6.94 -5.91
N LEU A 12 -38.89 -7.85 -6.88
CA LEU A 12 -37.81 -8.86 -6.87
C LEU A 12 -36.51 -8.41 -7.56
N ALA A 13 -36.51 -7.31 -8.32
CA ALA A 13 -35.31 -6.81 -8.99
C ALA A 13 -34.40 -5.94 -8.10
N ALA A 14 -34.85 -5.57 -6.89
CA ALA A 14 -34.09 -4.70 -5.98
C ALA A 14 -33.22 -5.44 -4.95
N LEU A 15 -33.28 -6.77 -4.86
CA LEU A 15 -32.54 -7.54 -3.85
C LEU A 15 -31.23 -8.19 -4.35
N ALA A 16 -30.85 -8.02 -5.62
CA ALA A 16 -29.69 -8.72 -6.20
C ALA A 16 -28.37 -7.91 -6.24
N LEU A 17 -28.31 -6.69 -5.68
CA LEU A 17 -27.07 -5.89 -5.62
C LEU A 17 -26.43 -5.81 -4.22
N GLY A 18 -26.98 -6.51 -3.21
CA GLY A 18 -26.50 -6.47 -1.83
C GLY A 18 -25.34 -7.43 -1.48
N ALA A 19 -24.78 -8.15 -2.44
CA ALA A 19 -23.80 -9.20 -2.19
C ALA A 19 -22.39 -8.87 -2.74
N CYS A 20 -21.86 -7.69 -2.43
CA CYS A 20 -20.44 -7.34 -2.64
C CYS A 20 -20.01 -6.21 -1.68
N THR A 21 -19.95 -6.47 -0.36
CA THR A 21 -18.94 -5.88 0.54
C THR A 21 -19.10 -6.46 1.97
N ASN A 22 -18.60 -7.68 2.16
CA ASN A 22 -18.38 -8.21 3.51
C ASN A 22 -17.00 -7.74 3.99
N ALA A 23 -16.89 -6.45 4.32
CA ALA A 23 -15.69 -5.86 4.95
C ALA A 23 -15.70 -6.02 6.48
N LYS A 24 -16.19 -7.15 7.00
CA LYS A 24 -16.33 -7.39 8.45
C LYS A 24 -15.49 -8.55 9.00
N ASP A 25 -14.73 -9.25 8.15
CA ASP A 25 -13.97 -10.45 8.54
C ASP A 25 -12.44 -10.21 8.68
N VAL A 26 -11.95 -8.99 8.45
CA VAL A 26 -10.48 -8.71 8.42
C VAL A 26 -9.98 -8.02 9.71
N LEU A 27 -10.81 -7.92 10.75
CA LEU A 27 -10.47 -7.23 12.01
C LEU A 27 -10.52 -8.13 13.25
N GLU A 28 -9.94 -9.34 13.18
CA GLU A 28 -9.62 -10.11 14.40
C GLU A 28 -8.11 -10.41 14.43
N PRO A 29 -7.29 -9.57 15.07
CA PRO A 29 -5.88 -9.86 15.32
C PRO A 29 -5.74 -10.42 16.74
N SER A 30 -6.12 -11.68 16.99
CA SER A 30 -5.77 -12.39 18.23
C SER A 30 -5.97 -13.90 18.13
N ALA A 31 -5.19 -14.59 17.29
CA ALA A 31 -5.05 -16.04 17.38
C ALA A 31 -3.68 -16.52 16.86
N ILE A 32 -2.59 -16.10 17.51
CA ILE A 32 -1.29 -16.79 17.36
C ILE A 32 -0.77 -17.11 18.76
N THR A 33 -1.15 -18.29 19.25
CA THR A 33 -0.45 -18.99 20.33
C THR A 33 0.60 -19.90 19.67
N PRO A 34 1.89 -19.80 20.00
CA PRO A 34 2.89 -20.72 19.46
C PRO A 34 2.98 -21.98 20.34
N PRO A 35 2.98 -23.20 19.79
CA PRO A 35 3.60 -24.32 20.46
C PRO A 35 5.06 -24.48 20.04
N ALA A 36 5.86 -24.69 21.07
CA ALA A 36 7.28 -24.93 21.04
C ALA A 36 7.66 -26.31 20.46
N SER A 37 8.94 -26.38 20.09
CA SER A 37 9.81 -27.53 19.81
C SER A 37 9.34 -28.94 20.20
N SER A 38 9.58 -29.87 19.28
CA SER A 38 10.17 -31.17 19.60
C SER A 38 10.97 -31.72 18.41
N ALA A 39 12.24 -32.00 18.65
CA ALA A 39 13.15 -32.72 17.78
C ALA A 39 12.82 -34.22 17.72
N GLN A 40 13.15 -34.90 16.61
CA GLN A 40 13.73 -36.26 16.60
C GLN A 40 14.12 -36.74 15.19
N SER A 41 15.31 -37.35 15.10
CA SER A 41 15.97 -37.98 13.95
C SER A 41 15.22 -39.18 13.36
N SER A 42 15.50 -39.54 12.08
CA SER A 42 16.31 -40.74 11.71
C SER A 42 16.20 -41.16 10.23
N ALA A 43 17.36 -41.59 9.70
CA ALA A 43 17.62 -42.63 8.69
C ALA A 43 17.30 -42.42 7.18
N ALA A 44 18.37 -42.57 6.39
CA ALA A 44 18.38 -42.94 4.96
C ALA A 44 18.01 -44.44 4.78
N PRO A 45 17.58 -44.89 3.58
CA PRO A 45 18.56 -45.28 2.57
C PRO A 45 18.19 -44.97 1.10
N GLN A 46 19.19 -45.19 0.27
CA GLN A 46 19.33 -45.04 -1.18
C GLN A 46 18.28 -45.80 -2.01
N GLY A 47 17.83 -45.19 -3.11
CA GLY A 47 17.01 -45.84 -4.14
C GLY A 47 16.91 -44.98 -5.41
N THR A 48 17.54 -45.44 -6.48
CA THR A 48 17.50 -44.86 -7.83
C THR A 48 16.13 -45.07 -8.49
N SER A 49 15.50 -44.03 -9.03
CA SER A 49 14.51 -44.11 -10.12
C SER A 49 14.30 -42.76 -10.79
N THR A 50 14.61 -42.71 -12.09
CA THR A 50 14.22 -41.70 -13.08
C THR A 50 12.69 -41.62 -13.19
N THR A 51 12.10 -40.41 -13.21
CA THR A 51 10.95 -40.02 -14.08
C THR A 51 10.69 -38.51 -13.98
N ALA A 52 10.16 -37.98 -15.08
CA ALA A 52 10.04 -36.62 -15.58
C ALA A 52 9.16 -35.61 -14.81
N THR A 53 9.43 -34.33 -15.14
CA THR A 53 8.53 -33.18 -15.29
C THR A 53 7.79 -32.60 -14.07
N THR A 54 8.21 -31.41 -13.64
CA THR A 54 7.41 -30.16 -13.67
C THR A 54 8.28 -28.98 -13.19
N PRO A 55 8.36 -27.84 -13.89
CA PRO A 55 8.95 -26.63 -13.33
C PRO A 55 7.93 -25.99 -12.40
N THR A 56 8.09 -26.16 -11.09
CA THR A 56 7.38 -25.32 -10.12
C THR A 56 8.03 -23.94 -10.14
N THR A 57 7.40 -23.02 -10.87
CA THR A 57 7.68 -21.58 -10.81
C THR A 57 7.58 -21.14 -9.35
N THR A 58 8.73 -20.89 -8.75
CA THR A 58 8.84 -20.21 -7.45
C THR A 58 8.39 -18.77 -7.67
N ALA A 59 7.21 -18.41 -7.17
CA ALA A 59 6.78 -17.02 -7.10
C ALA A 59 7.72 -16.27 -6.14
N PRO A 60 8.28 -15.11 -6.53
CA PRO A 60 9.04 -14.27 -5.62
C PRO A 60 8.10 -13.83 -4.48
N ALA A 61 8.51 -14.07 -3.23
CA ALA A 61 7.84 -13.49 -2.08
C ALA A 61 7.85 -11.95 -2.20
N PRO A 62 6.76 -11.25 -1.82
CA PRO A 62 6.76 -9.79 -1.78
C PRO A 62 7.86 -9.32 -0.84
N SER A 63 8.81 -8.55 -1.38
CA SER A 63 9.87 -7.93 -0.60
C SER A 63 9.24 -7.03 0.47
N PRO A 64 9.64 -7.12 1.76
CA PRO A 64 9.08 -6.29 2.81
C PRO A 64 9.36 -4.82 2.50
N ALA A 65 8.30 -4.02 2.41
CA ALA A 65 8.41 -2.57 2.30
C ALA A 65 9.27 -2.03 3.47
N PRO A 66 10.21 -1.10 3.22
CA PRO A 66 11.07 -0.58 4.27
C PRO A 66 10.22 0.10 5.34
N SER A 67 10.20 -0.48 6.53
CA SER A 67 9.67 0.15 7.73
C SER A 67 10.61 1.29 8.13
N ILE A 68 10.27 2.51 7.74
CA ILE A 68 10.95 3.72 8.22
C ILE A 68 10.63 3.92 9.71
N THR A 69 11.43 3.26 10.55
CA THR A 69 11.48 3.49 12.00
C THR A 69 11.92 4.93 12.22
N ALA A 70 11.03 5.76 12.78
CA ALA A 70 11.36 7.15 13.05
C ALA A 70 12.24 7.23 14.29
N SER A 71 13.48 7.66 14.12
CA SER A 71 14.38 8.00 15.22
C SER A 71 13.76 9.11 16.10
N PRO A 72 14.03 9.10 17.42
CA PRO A 72 13.55 10.16 18.31
C PRO A 72 14.05 11.53 17.84
N ARG A 73 13.12 12.50 17.74
CA ARG A 73 13.43 13.87 17.31
C ARG A 73 14.03 14.69 18.43
N THR A 74 14.98 15.55 18.10
CA THR A 74 15.50 16.56 19.03
C THR A 74 14.51 17.73 19.20
N SER A 75 14.64 18.49 20.27
CA SER A 75 13.86 19.71 20.50
C SER A 75 14.06 20.74 19.39
N ALA A 76 15.30 20.92 18.92
CA ALA A 76 15.64 21.82 17.82
C ALA A 76 14.93 21.42 16.51
N GLN A 77 14.90 20.13 16.18
CA GLN A 77 14.21 19.63 14.99
C GLN A 77 12.70 19.85 15.08
N THR A 78 12.12 19.67 16.27
CA THR A 78 10.70 19.91 16.52
C THR A 78 10.34 21.39 16.35
N ALA A 79 11.19 22.30 16.87
CA ALA A 79 11.02 23.74 16.70
C ALA A 79 11.18 24.19 15.24
N ALA A 80 12.08 23.57 14.48
CA ALA A 80 12.23 23.85 13.05
C ALA A 80 10.97 23.44 12.27
N LEU A 81 10.47 22.22 12.50
CA LEU A 81 9.24 21.72 11.87
C LEU A 81 8.01 22.59 12.18
N ALA A 82 7.93 23.14 13.40
CA ALA A 82 6.85 24.05 13.79
C ALA A 82 6.84 25.38 13.02
N LYS A 83 7.99 25.81 12.49
CA LYS A 83 8.12 27.01 11.65
C LYS A 83 7.95 26.71 10.17
N THR A 84 8.08 25.45 9.78
CA THR A 84 7.94 25.01 8.39
C THR A 84 6.47 24.99 7.97
N ARG A 85 6.15 25.81 6.97
CA ARG A 85 4.93 25.73 6.15
C ARG A 85 5.33 25.16 4.80
N LEU A 86 4.93 23.93 4.52
CA LEU A 86 5.34 23.18 3.35
C LEU A 86 4.21 23.15 2.31
N GLN A 87 4.53 23.56 1.09
CA GLN A 87 3.70 23.33 -0.08
C GLN A 87 4.23 22.11 -0.85
N VAL A 88 3.35 21.26 -1.36
CA VAL A 88 3.73 20.11 -2.21
C VAL A 88 3.35 20.44 -3.64
N ALA A 89 4.32 20.49 -4.55
CA ALA A 89 4.08 20.71 -5.97
C ALA A 89 3.55 19.42 -6.64
N PRO A 90 2.88 19.53 -7.81
CA PRO A 90 2.52 18.37 -8.60
C PRO A 90 3.74 17.49 -8.93
N ILE A 91 3.60 16.18 -8.71
CA ILE A 91 4.68 15.21 -8.99
C ILE A 91 4.76 14.95 -10.49
N VAL A 92 5.98 15.05 -11.04
CA VAL A 92 6.24 14.83 -12.47
C VAL A 92 6.66 13.38 -12.71
N GLY A 93 6.35 12.82 -13.89
CA GLY A 93 6.78 11.48 -14.29
C GLY A 93 5.96 10.33 -13.69
N ALA A 94 5.00 10.61 -12.80
CA ALA A 94 3.96 9.67 -12.43
C ALA A 94 2.89 9.58 -13.53
N SER A 95 2.22 8.43 -13.65
CA SER A 95 1.03 8.33 -14.49
C SER A 95 -0.11 9.20 -13.96
N VAL A 96 -1.02 9.61 -14.84
CA VAL A 96 -2.12 10.53 -14.49
C VAL A 96 -3.03 9.97 -13.40
N ASP A 97 -3.20 8.66 -13.37
CA ASP A 97 -3.99 7.91 -12.38
C ASP A 97 -3.25 7.74 -11.03
N ALA A 98 -1.90 7.77 -11.03
CA ALA A 98 -1.09 7.62 -9.83
C ALA A 98 -0.70 8.96 -9.17
N ALA A 99 -0.62 10.05 -9.93
CA ALA A 99 -0.10 11.33 -9.43
C ALA A 99 -0.90 11.89 -8.24
N ALA A 100 -2.23 11.89 -8.35
CA ALA A 100 -3.13 12.38 -7.29
C ALA A 100 -3.06 11.54 -6.00
N PRO A 101 -3.22 10.21 -6.02
CA PRO A 101 -3.13 9.40 -4.80
C PRO A 101 -1.73 9.47 -4.15
N LEU A 102 -0.65 9.53 -4.93
CA LEU A 102 0.71 9.70 -4.40
C LEU A 102 0.87 11.03 -3.66
N THR A 103 0.35 12.12 -4.24
CA THR A 103 0.39 13.45 -3.60
C THR A 103 -0.41 13.44 -2.29
N ALA A 104 -1.59 12.81 -2.27
CA ALA A 104 -2.42 12.71 -1.07
C ALA A 104 -1.75 11.92 0.06
N GLU A 105 -1.09 10.80 -0.27
CA GLU A 105 -0.30 10.02 0.70
C GLU A 105 0.86 10.84 1.25
N LEU A 106 1.61 11.54 0.40
CA LEU A 106 2.73 12.39 0.83
C LEU A 106 2.25 13.47 1.81
N GLN A 107 1.13 14.13 1.50
CA GLN A 107 0.52 15.11 2.40
C GLN A 107 0.07 14.48 3.72
N THR A 108 -0.53 13.29 3.68
CA THR A 108 -0.97 12.57 4.87
C THR A 108 0.22 12.21 5.77
N ARG A 109 1.30 11.69 5.19
CA ARG A 109 2.54 11.38 5.92
C ARG A 109 3.20 12.63 6.48
N ALA A 110 3.23 13.74 5.74
CA ALA A 110 3.78 15.00 6.22
C ALA A 110 3.03 15.50 7.47
N LYS A 111 1.69 15.47 7.45
CA LYS A 111 0.86 15.81 8.61
C LYS A 111 1.12 14.89 9.81
N GLN A 112 1.22 13.57 9.59
CA GLN A 112 1.56 12.59 10.64
C GLN A 112 2.95 12.86 11.25
N ARG A 113 3.87 13.44 10.46
CA ARG A 113 5.19 13.89 10.92
C ARG A 113 5.16 15.28 11.56
N GLY A 114 4.02 15.95 11.66
CA GLY A 114 3.87 17.26 12.30
C GLY A 114 4.30 18.44 11.42
N LEU A 115 4.34 18.28 10.10
CA LEU A 115 4.54 19.39 9.17
C LEU A 115 3.22 20.13 8.95
N THR A 116 3.29 21.47 8.93
CA THR A 116 2.17 22.30 8.49
C THR A 116 2.16 22.35 6.97
N LEU A 117 1.06 21.93 6.35
CA LEU A 117 0.89 22.01 4.90
C LEU A 117 0.07 23.25 4.52
N VAL A 118 0.46 23.90 3.44
CA VAL A 118 -0.26 25.03 2.84
C VAL A 118 -0.68 24.72 1.40
N GLY A 119 -1.74 25.38 0.95
CA GLY A 119 -2.30 25.18 -0.39
C GLY A 119 -1.38 25.69 -1.50
N SER A 120 -1.59 25.23 -2.73
CA SER A 120 -0.70 25.56 -3.85
C SER A 120 -0.69 27.03 -4.27
N THR A 121 -1.69 27.79 -3.85
CA THR A 121 -1.83 29.24 -4.13
C THR A 121 -1.50 30.10 -2.91
N ASP A 122 -1.10 29.48 -1.79
CA ASP A 122 -0.82 30.17 -0.55
C ASP A 122 0.61 30.74 -0.57
N GLN A 123 0.72 32.06 -0.43
CA GLN A 123 2.02 32.76 -0.44
C GLN A 123 2.78 32.67 0.89
N THR A 124 2.20 32.02 1.91
CA THR A 124 2.86 31.82 3.21
C THR A 124 3.76 30.58 3.25
N ALA A 125 3.87 29.85 2.14
CA ALA A 125 4.78 28.72 2.03
C ALA A 125 6.22 29.15 2.33
N THR A 126 6.84 28.49 3.29
CA THR A 126 8.27 28.67 3.60
C THR A 126 9.14 27.78 2.73
N HIS A 127 8.59 26.65 2.29
CA HIS A 127 9.26 25.63 1.50
C HIS A 127 8.27 25.05 0.49
N VAL A 128 8.76 24.68 -0.69
CA VAL A 128 7.99 24.02 -1.73
C VAL A 128 8.70 22.72 -2.08
N LEU A 129 8.10 21.58 -1.77
CA LEU A 129 8.61 20.27 -2.15
C LEU A 129 8.29 20.00 -3.61
N LYS A 130 9.33 19.85 -4.42
CA LYS A 130 9.21 19.47 -5.83
C LYS A 130 9.81 18.09 -6.00
N GLY A 131 9.23 17.26 -6.86
CA GLY A 131 9.81 15.98 -7.16
C GLY A 131 9.33 15.37 -8.47
N TYR A 132 10.12 14.42 -8.96
CA TYR A 132 9.83 13.67 -10.18
C TYR A 132 10.23 12.21 -10.05
N PHE A 133 9.53 11.36 -10.78
CA PHE A 133 9.91 9.97 -10.96
C PHE A 133 10.81 9.80 -12.18
N SER A 134 11.90 9.07 -11.99
CA SER A 134 12.74 8.54 -13.05
C SER A 134 12.60 7.02 -13.07
N THR A 135 12.71 6.43 -14.25
CA THR A 135 12.71 4.99 -14.41
C THR A 135 13.97 4.57 -15.15
N MET A 136 14.52 3.44 -14.74
CA MET A 136 15.63 2.78 -15.40
C MET A 136 15.25 1.31 -15.56
N SER A 137 15.24 0.83 -16.79
CA SER A 137 14.90 -0.56 -17.11
C SER A 137 16.15 -1.32 -17.57
N GLU A 138 16.39 -2.48 -16.97
CA GLU A 138 17.47 -3.40 -17.35
C GLU A 138 16.87 -4.79 -17.57
N GLY A 139 16.93 -5.27 -18.82
CA GLY A 139 16.24 -6.49 -19.22
C GLY A 139 14.73 -6.41 -18.98
N LYS A 140 14.23 -7.20 -18.02
CA LYS A 140 12.80 -7.28 -17.66
C LYS A 140 12.45 -6.52 -16.38
N ASP A 141 13.45 -5.98 -15.69
CA ASP A 141 13.27 -5.35 -14.39
C ASP A 141 13.26 -3.81 -14.56
N THR A 142 12.35 -3.12 -13.86
CA THR A 142 12.25 -1.66 -13.89
C THR A 142 12.45 -1.10 -12.48
N THR A 143 13.43 -0.24 -12.34
CA THR A 143 13.67 0.53 -11.11
C THR A 143 12.96 1.87 -11.22
N VAL A 144 12.17 2.21 -10.21
CA VAL A 144 11.48 3.49 -10.09
C VAL A 144 12.16 4.32 -9.00
N ILE A 145 12.60 5.53 -9.36
CA ILE A 145 13.38 6.41 -8.49
C ILE A 145 12.58 7.68 -8.30
N TYR A 146 12.35 8.10 -7.05
CA TYR A 146 11.76 9.39 -6.73
C TYR A 146 12.86 10.38 -6.34
N VAL A 147 13.02 11.44 -7.12
CA VAL A 147 13.98 12.53 -6.86
C VAL A 147 13.21 13.75 -6.39
N TRP A 148 13.68 14.39 -5.32
CA TRP A 148 13.02 15.54 -4.72
C TRP A 148 14.02 16.60 -4.22
N ASP A 149 13.55 17.84 -4.17
CA ASP A 149 14.22 19.04 -3.63
C ASP A 149 13.23 19.83 -2.75
#